data_AF-A9HSU0-F1
#
_entry.id   AF-A9HSU0-F1
#
_cell.length_a   1.000
_cell.length_b   1.000
_cell.length_c   1.000
_cell.angle_alpha   90.00
_cell.angle_beta   90.00
_cell.angle_gamma   90.00
#
_symmetry.space_group_name_H-M   'P 1'
#
loop_
_entity.id
_entity.type
_entity.pdbx_description
1 polymer ?
#
loop_
_entity_poly.entity_id
_entity_poly.type
_entity_poly.pdbx_seq_one_letter_code
_entity_poly.pdbx_strand_id
1 'polypeptide(L)'
;MFFDSSVARQFSYPEFLARNADMEGKRLEWLSKGPLEDQRTSFLRNDDHVVYELSRAACLAKHVEDSINELNRLDVSEGFSVERVQKRQSLGKFLVDVLDYHDAVRMYSWANGESHPGPEMHPDQIKQDRDYRIKATERLHFLQHV
;
A
#
# COMPACT_ATOMS: atom_id res chain seq x y z
N MET A 1 -12.39 -14.06 5.09
CA MET A 1 -12.97 -13.17 4.06
C MET A 1 -12.25 -11.84 4.19
N PHE A 2 -11.49 -11.43 3.16
CA PHE A 2 -10.79 -10.15 3.19
C PHE A 2 -11.77 -9.03 2.88
N PHE A 3 -11.60 -7.88 3.54
CA PHE A 3 -12.30 -6.67 3.16
C PHE A 3 -11.65 -6.11 1.90
N ASP A 4 -12.44 -5.72 0.91
CA ASP A 4 -11.93 -4.91 -0.20
C ASP A 4 -11.49 -3.52 0.29
N SER A 5 -10.77 -2.78 -0.55
CA SER A 5 -10.25 -1.46 -0.22
C SER A 5 -11.33 -0.45 0.18
N SER A 6 -12.57 -0.62 -0.28
CA SER A 6 -13.68 0.29 0.03
C SER A 6 -14.20 0.09 1.44
N VAL A 7 -14.29 -1.16 1.89
CA VAL A 7 -14.69 -1.51 3.25
C VAL A 7 -13.56 -1.24 4.23
N ALA A 8 -12.30 -1.50 3.85
CA ALA A 8 -11.14 -1.25 4.69
C ALA A 8 -11.00 0.22 5.14
N ARG A 9 -11.37 1.17 4.26
CA ARG A 9 -11.37 2.61 4.55
C ARG A 9 -12.38 3.06 5.61
N GLN A 10 -13.34 2.20 5.99
CA GLN A 10 -14.36 2.53 6.98
C GLN A 10 -13.88 2.30 8.42
N PHE A 11 -12.81 1.51 8.59
CA PHE A 11 -12.24 1.22 9.90
C PHE A 11 -11.16 2.23 10.27
N SER A 12 -10.94 2.39 11.58
CA SER A 12 -9.66 2.96 12.04
C SER A 12 -8.51 2.00 11.69
N TYR A 13 -7.31 2.54 11.45
CA TYR A 13 -6.16 1.68 11.12
C TYR A 13 -5.85 0.62 12.19
N PRO A 14 -5.87 0.93 13.50
CA PRO A 14 -5.70 -0.08 14.55
C PRO A 14 -6.80 -1.16 14.52
N GLU A 15 -8.05 -0.78 14.26
CA GLU A 15 -9.16 -1.74 14.15
C GLU A 15 -8.97 -2.65 12.93
N PHE A 16 -8.56 -2.10 11.78
CA PHE A 16 -8.25 -2.90 10.60
C PHE A 16 -7.17 -3.94 10.89
N LEU A 17 -6.08 -3.54 11.56
CA LEU A 17 -5.00 -4.46 11.94
C LEU A 17 -5.50 -5.53 12.91
N ALA A 18 -6.30 -5.17 13.91
CA ALA A 18 -6.86 -6.13 14.87
C ALA A 18 -7.78 -7.16 14.20
N ARG A 19 -8.63 -6.72 13.25
CA ARG A 19 -9.52 -7.60 12.49
C ARG A 19 -8.78 -8.52 11.51
N ASN A 20 -7.56 -8.16 11.12
CA ASN A 20 -6.71 -8.93 10.22
C ASN A 20 -5.43 -9.43 10.91
N ALA A 21 -5.45 -9.62 12.23
CA ALA A 21 -4.26 -9.88 13.03
C ALA A 21 -3.48 -11.12 12.55
N ASP A 22 -4.18 -12.18 12.13
CA ASP A 22 -3.54 -13.38 11.58
C ASP A 22 -2.76 -13.09 10.30
N MET A 23 -3.31 -12.24 9.42
CA MET A 23 -2.66 -11.88 8.17
C MET A 23 -1.52 -10.87 8.40
N GLU A 24 -1.71 -9.89 9.27
CA GLU A 24 -0.64 -8.97 9.66
C GLU A 24 0.52 -9.74 10.32
N GLY A 25 0.20 -10.73 11.18
CA GLY A 25 1.21 -11.61 11.79
C GLY A 25 2.01 -12.38 10.74
N LYS A 26 1.32 -12.99 9.76
CA LYS A 26 1.98 -13.66 8.63
C LYS A 26 2.83 -12.70 7.80
N ARG A 27 2.32 -11.50 7.51
CA ARG A 27 3.04 -10.46 6.78
C ARG A 27 4.32 -10.09 7.50
N LEU A 28 4.25 -9.74 8.78
CA LEU A 28 5.41 -9.35 9.58
C LEU A 28 6.43 -10.48 9.68
N GLU A 29 5.99 -11.70 9.92
CA GLU A 29 6.85 -12.88 9.91
C GLU A 29 7.53 -13.04 8.54
N TRP A 30 6.77 -12.91 7.45
CA TRP A 30 7.28 -13.09 6.09
C TRP A 30 8.31 -12.03 5.70
N LEU A 31 8.00 -10.77 5.94
CA LEU A 31 8.88 -9.63 5.63
C LEU A 31 10.18 -9.66 6.45
N SER A 32 10.23 -10.43 7.54
CA SER A 32 11.45 -10.62 8.35
C SER A 32 12.42 -11.67 7.80
N LYS A 33 12.04 -12.47 6.79
CA LYS A 33 12.81 -13.66 6.33
C LYS A 33 14.00 -13.35 5.43
N GLY A 34 14.24 -12.08 5.08
CA GLY A 34 15.34 -11.69 4.21
C GLY A 34 15.30 -10.21 3.84
N PRO A 35 15.97 -9.81 2.74
CA PRO A 35 15.90 -8.45 2.22
C PRO A 35 14.44 -8.05 1.98
N LEU A 36 14.02 -6.93 2.56
CA LEU A 36 12.62 -6.48 2.56
C LEU A 36 12.07 -6.36 1.13
N GLU A 37 12.90 -5.90 0.20
CA GLU A 37 12.63 -5.78 -1.23
C GLU A 37 12.18 -7.10 -1.87
N ASP A 38 12.99 -8.15 -1.70
CA ASP A 38 12.75 -9.48 -2.24
C ASP A 38 11.56 -10.16 -1.55
N GLN A 39 11.42 -9.97 -0.23
CA GLN A 39 10.33 -10.57 0.53
C GLN A 39 8.98 -9.96 0.18
N ARG A 40 8.92 -8.65 -0.07
CA ARG A 40 7.70 -7.95 -0.44
C ARG A 40 7.19 -8.38 -1.81
N THR A 41 8.04 -8.39 -2.84
CA THR A 41 7.65 -8.87 -4.17
C THR A 41 7.25 -10.35 -4.14
N SER A 42 7.93 -11.17 -3.34
CA SER A 42 7.57 -12.58 -3.14
C SER A 42 6.25 -12.77 -2.39
N PHE A 43 5.97 -11.93 -1.39
CA PHE A 43 4.72 -11.94 -0.63
C PHE A 43 3.51 -11.67 -1.53
N LEU A 44 3.67 -10.73 -2.49
CA LEU A 44 2.65 -10.35 -3.46
C LEU A 44 2.39 -11.38 -4.57
N ARG A 45 3.07 -12.54 -4.56
CA ARG A 45 2.77 -13.64 -5.50
C ARG A 45 1.49 -14.40 -5.17
N ASN A 46 0.91 -14.15 -4.00
CA ASN A 46 -0.36 -14.73 -3.57
C ASN A 46 -1.46 -13.66 -3.64
N ASP A 47 -2.55 -13.96 -4.34
CA ASP A 47 -3.66 -13.04 -4.56
C ASP A 47 -4.31 -12.58 -3.24
N ASP A 48 -4.42 -13.45 -2.24
CA ASP A 48 -4.94 -13.09 -0.92
C ASP A 48 -4.04 -12.04 -0.24
N HIS A 49 -2.72 -12.14 -0.43
CA HIS A 49 -1.76 -11.19 0.12
C HIS A 49 -1.81 -9.85 -0.63
N VAL A 50 -2.05 -9.88 -1.95
CA VAL A 50 -2.28 -8.66 -2.74
C VAL A 50 -3.52 -7.94 -2.24
N VAL A 51 -4.65 -8.64 -2.11
CA VAL A 51 -5.91 -8.06 -1.61
C VAL A 51 -5.69 -7.46 -0.22
N TYR A 52 -4.98 -8.18 0.64
CA TYR A 52 -4.64 -7.68 1.97
C TYR A 52 -3.79 -6.39 1.92
N GLU A 53 -2.70 -6.35 1.14
CA GLU A 53 -1.81 -5.19 1.04
C GLU A 53 -2.52 -3.97 0.43
N LEU A 54 -3.36 -4.16 -0.59
CA LEU A 54 -4.18 -3.09 -1.16
C LEU A 54 -5.16 -2.53 -0.12
N SER A 55 -5.84 -3.40 0.63
CA SER A 55 -6.78 -2.97 1.67
C SER A 55 -6.07 -2.30 2.85
N ARG A 56 -4.90 -2.81 3.26
CA ARG A 56 -4.08 -2.23 4.32
C ARG A 56 -3.60 -0.83 3.94
N ALA A 57 -3.05 -0.67 2.74
CA ALA A 57 -2.57 0.62 2.24
C ALA A 57 -3.71 1.63 2.07
N ALA A 58 -4.88 1.19 1.58
CA ALA A 58 -6.07 2.03 1.47
C ALA A 58 -6.59 2.50 2.85
N CYS A 59 -6.60 1.62 3.84
CA CYS A 59 -6.97 1.97 5.21
C CYS A 59 -5.96 2.95 5.83
N LEU A 60 -4.66 2.70 5.65
CA LEU A 60 -3.60 3.57 6.13
C LEU A 60 -3.66 4.97 5.50
N ALA A 61 -3.85 5.05 4.18
CA ALA A 61 -4.00 6.33 3.48
C ALA A 61 -5.15 7.14 4.07
N LYS A 62 -6.32 6.51 4.26
CA LYS A 62 -7.48 7.16 4.86
C LYS A 62 -7.21 7.64 6.30
N HIS A 63 -6.51 6.84 7.09
CA HIS A 63 -6.12 7.23 8.45
C HIS A 63 -5.19 8.45 8.48
N VAL A 64 -4.23 8.52 7.55
CA VAL A 64 -3.33 9.67 7.41
C VAL A 64 -4.09 10.91 6.95
N GLU A 65 -5.00 10.78 5.98
CA GLU A 65 -5.89 11.86 5.54
C GLU A 65 -6.74 12.41 6.71
N ASP A 66 -7.35 11.53 7.50
CA ASP A 66 -8.16 11.93 8.65
C ASP A 66 -7.31 12.62 9.73
N SER A 67 -6.07 12.17 9.92
CA SER A 67 -5.12 12.82 10.83
C SER A 67 -4.74 14.22 10.37
N ILE A 68 -4.53 14.42 9.06
CA ILE A 68 -4.27 15.76 8.48
C ILE A 68 -5.49 16.66 8.67
N ASN A 69 -6.69 16.14 8.40
CA ASN A 69 -7.94 16.87 8.58
C ASN A 69 -8.18 17.27 10.03
N GLU A 70 -7.84 16.40 10.97
CA GLU A 70 -7.95 16.72 12.40
C GLU A 70 -6.98 17.83 12.80
N LEU A 71 -5.73 17.80 12.32
CA LEU A 71 -4.79 18.89 12.54
C LEU A 71 -5.29 20.22 11.95
N ASN A 72 -5.95 20.19 10.79
CA ASN A 72 -6.60 21.37 10.21
C ASN A 72 -7.72 21.91 11.11
N ARG A 73 -8.55 21.03 11.68
CA ARG A 73 -9.62 21.43 12.61
C ARG A 73 -9.05 22.07 13.88
N LEU A 74 -7.99 21.49 14.44
CA LEU A 74 -7.33 22.03 15.63
C LEU A 74 -6.75 23.42 15.39
N ASP A 75 -6.23 23.72 14.20
CA ASP A 75 -5.78 25.08 13.87
C ASP A 75 -6.93 26.09 13.83
N VAL A 76 -8.14 25.65 13.48
CA VAL A 76 -9.34 26.49 13.49
C VAL A 76 -9.88 26.67 14.90
N SER A 77 -9.94 25.61 15.71
CA SER A 77 -10.55 25.64 17.05
C SER A 77 -9.61 26.13 18.16
N GLU A 78 -8.32 25.81 18.07
CA GLU A 78 -7.31 26.12 19.10
C GLU A 78 -6.31 27.19 18.65
N GLY A 79 -6.44 27.69 17.42
CA GLY A 79 -5.55 28.67 16.83
C GLY A 79 -4.34 28.06 16.13
N PHE A 80 -3.61 28.87 15.38
CA PHE A 80 -2.52 28.42 14.53
C PHE A 80 -1.32 27.87 15.34
N SER A 81 -0.78 26.72 14.92
CA SER A 81 0.49 26.18 15.43
C SER A 81 1.46 25.79 14.31
N VAL A 82 2.69 26.29 14.40
CA VAL A 82 3.79 25.91 13.49
C VAL A 82 4.10 24.41 13.58
N GLU A 83 4.00 23.82 14.76
CA GLU A 83 4.20 22.38 14.95
C GLU A 83 3.15 21.56 14.19
N ARG A 84 1.88 22.00 14.20
CA ARG A 84 0.81 21.36 13.42
C ARG A 84 1.02 21.51 11.91
N VAL A 85 1.58 22.62 11.46
CA VAL A 85 1.97 22.81 10.04
C VAL A 85 3.03 21.77 9.65
N GLN A 86 4.12 21.66 10.43
CA GLN A 86 5.21 20.72 10.16
C GLN A 86 4.69 19.27 10.17
N LYS A 87 3.85 18.92 11.15
CA LYS A 87 3.24 17.59 11.23
C LYS A 87 2.38 17.27 10.00
N ARG A 88 1.57 18.22 9.52
CA ARG A 88 0.79 18.03 8.28
C ARG A 88 1.68 17.86 7.05
N GLN A 89 2.79 18.59 6.95
CA GLN A 89 3.73 18.42 5.84
C GLN A 89 4.37 17.04 5.85
N SER A 90 4.82 16.56 7.01
CA SER A 90 5.37 15.20 7.16
C SER A 90 4.33 14.12 6.84
N LEU A 91 3.10 14.27 7.35
CA LEU A 91 2.00 13.36 7.04
C LEU A 91 1.61 13.40 5.56
N GLY A 92 1.64 14.57 4.93
CA GLY A 92 1.37 14.72 3.49
C GLY A 92 2.40 13.99 2.63
N LYS A 93 3.69 14.08 2.98
CA LYS A 93 4.73 13.30 2.31
C LYS A 93 4.50 11.79 2.51
N PHE A 94 4.22 11.37 3.75
CA PHE A 94 3.95 9.97 4.04
C PHE A 94 2.69 9.45 3.31
N LEU A 95 1.64 10.27 3.16
CA LEU A 95 0.46 9.90 2.39
C LEU A 95 0.79 9.62 0.92
N VAL A 96 1.65 10.43 0.31
CA VAL A 96 2.14 10.18 -1.06
C VAL A 96 2.85 8.84 -1.14
N ASP A 97 3.74 8.54 -0.18
CA ASP A 97 4.45 7.26 -0.12
C ASP A 97 3.47 6.07 -0.01
N VAL A 98 2.41 6.20 0.82
CA VAL A 98 1.38 5.16 0.98
C VAL A 98 0.56 4.95 -0.30
N LEU A 99 0.21 6.02 -1.01
CA LEU A 99 -0.54 5.95 -2.26
C LEU A 99 0.31 5.35 -3.39
N ASP A 100 1.58 5.77 -3.50
CA ASP A 100 2.52 5.19 -4.45
C ASP A 100 2.74 3.70 -4.18
N TYR A 101 2.75 3.30 -2.90
CA TYR A 101 2.85 1.90 -2.51
C TYR A 101 1.61 1.11 -2.94
N HIS A 102 0.42 1.62 -2.65
CA HIS A 102 -0.84 1.01 -3.08
C HIS A 102 -0.88 0.82 -4.61
N ASP A 103 -0.46 1.84 -5.37
CA ASP A 103 -0.39 1.75 -6.82
C ASP A 103 0.66 0.75 -7.31
N ALA A 104 1.82 0.69 -6.67
CA ALA A 104 2.86 -0.27 -7.00
C ALA A 104 2.40 -1.72 -6.75
N VAL A 105 1.68 -2.00 -5.66
CA VAL A 105 1.05 -3.31 -5.40
C VAL A 105 0.05 -3.66 -6.49
N ARG A 106 -0.81 -2.72 -6.88
CA ARG A 106 -1.80 -2.92 -7.95
C ARG A 106 -1.13 -3.23 -9.29
N MET A 107 -0.14 -2.43 -9.68
CA MET A 107 0.63 -2.63 -10.92
C MET A 107 1.37 -3.97 -10.91
N TYR A 108 1.99 -4.34 -9.79
CA TYR A 108 2.71 -5.60 -9.64
C TYR A 108 1.78 -6.81 -9.75
N SER A 109 0.60 -6.74 -9.13
CA SER A 109 -0.43 -7.77 -9.23
C SER A 109 -0.94 -7.91 -10.66
N TRP A 110 -1.29 -6.81 -11.33
CA TRP A 110 -1.75 -6.85 -12.72
C TRP A 110 -0.70 -7.48 -13.65
N ALA A 111 0.55 -7.02 -13.52
CA ALA A 111 1.69 -7.52 -14.30
C ALA A 111 2.16 -8.92 -13.89
N ASN A 112 1.51 -9.61 -12.95
CA ASN A 112 1.77 -11.02 -12.61
C ASN A 112 0.55 -11.92 -12.85
N GLY A 113 -0.67 -11.40 -12.62
CA GLY A 113 -1.92 -12.13 -12.83
C GLY A 113 -2.27 -12.34 -14.31
N GLU A 114 -1.86 -11.44 -15.22
CA GLU A 114 -2.01 -11.62 -16.67
C GLU A 114 -0.84 -12.39 -17.31
N SER A 115 0.21 -12.70 -16.54
CA SER A 115 1.45 -13.28 -17.05
C SER A 115 1.47 -14.80 -17.06
N HIS A 116 0.34 -15.43 -17.33
CA HIS A 116 0.38 -16.75 -17.93
C HIS A 116 0.37 -16.52 -19.44
N PRO A 117 1.52 -16.62 -20.13
CA PRO A 117 1.54 -16.62 -21.59
C PRO A 117 0.73 -17.82 -22.07
N GLY A 118 -0.56 -17.59 -22.23
CA GLY A 118 -1.36 -18.36 -23.15
C GLY A 118 -0.82 -18.14 -24.56
N PRO A 119 -1.01 -19.10 -25.46
CA PRO A 119 -0.50 -19.03 -26.84
C PRO A 119 -1.03 -17.83 -27.66
N GLU A 120 -1.92 -17.00 -27.11
CA GLU A 120 -2.60 -15.89 -27.77
C GLU A 120 -2.05 -14.49 -27.40
N MET A 121 -1.08 -14.36 -26.48
CA MET A 121 -0.54 -13.05 -26.11
C MET A 121 0.35 -12.44 -27.20
N HIS A 122 0.06 -11.19 -27.58
CA HIS A 122 0.85 -10.44 -28.55
C HIS A 122 2.22 -10.03 -27.98
N PRO A 123 3.33 -10.06 -28.76
CA PRO A 123 4.67 -9.68 -28.29
C PRO A 123 4.76 -8.28 -27.63
N ASP A 124 3.96 -7.32 -28.10
CA ASP A 124 3.92 -5.97 -27.52
C ASP A 124 3.30 -5.94 -26.12
N GLN A 125 2.30 -6.79 -25.86
CA GLN A 125 1.68 -6.94 -24.54
C GLN A 125 2.69 -7.55 -23.55
N ILE A 126 3.43 -8.58 -23.99
CA ILE A 126 4.50 -9.20 -23.19
C ILE A 126 5.58 -8.17 -22.81
N LYS A 127 5.95 -7.28 -23.74
CA LYS A 127 6.93 -6.21 -23.47
C LYS A 127 6.36 -5.18 -22.49
N GLN A 128 5.11 -4.76 -22.68
CA GLN A 128 4.44 -3.81 -21.82
C GLN A 128 4.35 -4.34 -20.38
N ASP A 129 3.91 -5.58 -20.17
CA ASP A 129 3.78 -6.19 -18.84
C ASP A 129 5.14 -6.30 -18.13
N ARG A 130 6.20 -6.63 -18.88
CA ARG A 130 7.57 -6.65 -18.36
C ARG A 130 8.01 -5.27 -17.88
N ASP A 131 7.77 -4.22 -18.68
CA ASP A 131 8.13 -2.84 -18.32
C ASP A 131 7.31 -2.35 -17.10
N TYR A 132 6.03 -2.71 -17.02
CA TYR A 132 5.18 -2.44 -15.85
C TYR A 132 5.68 -3.14 -14.59
N ARG A 133 6.08 -4.42 -14.70
CA ARG A 133 6.62 -5.19 -13.57
C ARG A 133 7.92 -4.59 -13.05
N ILE A 134 8.83 -4.17 -13.94
CA ILE A 134 10.09 -3.51 -13.56
C ILE A 134 9.78 -2.22 -12.77
N LYS A 135 8.94 -1.34 -13.33
CA LYS A 135 8.55 -0.08 -12.66
C LYS A 135 7.87 -0.30 -11.30
N ALA A 136 6.98 -1.29 -11.21
CA ALA A 136 6.30 -1.63 -9.97
C ALA A 136 7.28 -2.15 -8.91
N THR A 137 8.23 -2.99 -9.32
CA THR A 137 9.28 -3.53 -8.45
C THR A 137 10.18 -2.42 -7.91
N GLU A 138 10.66 -1.53 -8.78
CA GLU A 138 11.45 -0.37 -8.38
C GLU A 138 10.71 0.48 -7.33
N ARG A 139 9.43 0.79 -7.56
CA ARG A 139 8.61 1.54 -6.60
C ARG A 139 8.43 0.81 -5.27
N LEU A 140 8.18 -0.49 -5.28
CA LEU A 140 8.04 -1.30 -4.05
C LEU A 140 9.34 -1.32 -3.23
N HIS A 141 10.50 -1.23 -3.89
CA HIS A 141 11.82 -1.19 -3.25
C HIS A 141 12.12 0.16 -2.61
N PHE A 142 11.62 1.28 -3.16
CA PHE A 142 11.83 2.62 -2.57
C PHE A 142 10.90 2.91 -1.38
N LEU A 143 9.75 2.23 -1.28
CA LEU A 143 8.70 2.53 -0.28
C LEU A 143 8.74 1.60 0.93
N GLN A 144 9.94 1.26 1.42
CA GLN A 144 10.17 0.30 2.51
C GLN A 144 9.55 0.69 3.85
N HIS A 145 9.17 1.95 4.02
CA HIS A 145 8.66 2.51 5.27
C HIS A 145 7.13 2.47 5.40
N VAL A 146 6.41 1.98 4.38
CA VAL A 146 4.94 1.81 4.32
C VAL A 146 4.52 0.40 4.69
#